data_AF-A0A7K4C0J0-F1
#
_entry.id   AF-A0A7K4C0J0-F1
#
_cell.length_a   1.000
_cell.length_b   1.000
_cell.length_c   1.000
_cell.angle_alpha   90.00
_cell.angle_beta   90.00
_cell.angle_gamma   90.00
#
_symmetry.space_group_name_H-M   'P 1'
#
loop_
_entity.id
_entity.type
_entity.pdbx_description
1 polymer ?
#
loop_
_entity_poly.entity_id
_entity_poly.type
_entity_poly.pdbx_seq_one_letter_code
_entity_poly.pdbx_strand_id
1 'polypeptide(L)'
;MRNFFLENKAQAGAVFRLLIDAIIGLVILLAILSALSYFEQQQLSLSTKEFESFLVSIVNSPDGKIIESPALTFNKGTMYNTTSFEALTQHPRDCFFIQSGLGSIKVTGERIVEFSQRIQVTVYGQCEPSFSDECPYFCIVSFGKKIID
;
A
#
# COMPACT_ATOMS: atom_id res chain seq x y z
N MET A 1 6.48 8.45 -68.59
CA MET A 1 7.11 7.58 -67.58
C MET A 1 7.81 8.29 -66.43
N ARG A 2 7.93 9.63 -66.40
CA ARG A 2 8.63 10.36 -65.31
C ARG A 2 7.73 10.71 -64.10
N ASN A 3 6.41 10.80 -64.29
CA ASN A 3 5.45 11.18 -63.23
C ASN A 3 5.16 10.04 -62.23
N PHE A 4 5.15 8.78 -62.69
CA PHE A 4 4.89 7.61 -61.83
C PHE A 4 5.96 7.38 -60.75
N PHE A 5 7.21 7.80 -61.02
CA PHE A 5 8.32 7.68 -60.06
C PHE A 5 8.28 8.76 -58.96
N LEU A 6 7.66 9.91 -59.22
CA LEU A 6 7.50 10.98 -58.23
C LEU A 6 6.32 10.69 -57.29
N GLU A 7 5.23 10.16 -57.82
CA GLU A 7 4.07 9.70 -57.02
C GLU A 7 4.45 8.61 -56.01
N ASN A 8 5.21 7.60 -56.44
CA ASN A 8 5.68 6.53 -55.55
C ASN A 8 6.62 7.02 -54.44
N LYS A 9 7.47 8.02 -54.70
CA LYS A 9 8.32 8.64 -53.67
C LYS A 9 7.53 9.49 -52.68
N ALA A 10 6.51 10.21 -53.15
CA ALA A 10 5.63 11.00 -52.30
C ALA A 10 4.76 10.11 -51.39
N GLN A 11 4.26 9.00 -51.93
CA GLN A 11 3.45 8.03 -51.19
C GLN A 11 4.28 7.29 -50.13
N ALA A 12 5.51 6.90 -50.44
CA ALA A 12 6.43 6.30 -49.47
C ALA A 12 6.77 7.25 -48.30
N GLY A 13 6.97 8.55 -48.59
CA GLY A 13 7.23 9.56 -47.56
C GLY A 13 6.03 9.82 -46.64
N ALA A 14 4.80 9.77 -47.16
CA ALA A 14 3.59 9.89 -46.37
C ALA A 14 3.40 8.70 -45.41
N VAL A 15 3.65 7.47 -45.88
CA VAL A 15 3.60 6.26 -45.04
C VAL A 15 4.68 6.32 -43.95
N PHE A 16 5.89 6.79 -44.29
CA PHE A 16 6.98 6.91 -43.32
C PHE A 16 6.67 7.94 -42.22
N ARG A 17 6.02 9.07 -42.57
CA ARG A 17 5.55 10.06 -41.59
C ARG A 17 4.47 9.48 -40.67
N LEU A 18 3.49 8.77 -41.22
CA LEU A 18 2.47 8.11 -40.41
C LEU A 18 3.06 7.09 -39.42
N LEU A 19 4.08 6.34 -39.84
CA LEU A 19 4.79 5.41 -38.95
C LEU A 19 5.54 6.13 -37.83
N ILE A 20 6.22 7.24 -38.15
CA ILE A 20 6.92 8.06 -37.15
C ILE A 20 5.91 8.62 -36.13
N ASP A 21 4.79 9.18 -36.60
CA ASP A 21 3.76 9.74 -35.72
C ASP A 21 3.15 8.66 -34.81
N ALA A 22 2.94 7.45 -35.33
CA ALA A 22 2.48 6.31 -34.54
C ALA A 22 3.51 5.88 -33.47
N ILE A 23 4.80 5.85 -33.80
CA ILE A 23 5.87 5.55 -32.84
C ILE A 23 5.94 6.61 -31.75
N ILE A 24 5.87 7.89 -32.11
CA ILE A 24 5.86 8.99 -31.13
C ILE A 24 4.65 8.85 -30.19
N GLY A 25 3.46 8.58 -30.73
CA GLY A 25 2.27 8.33 -29.93
C GLY A 25 2.43 7.16 -28.96
N LEU A 26 3.07 6.06 -29.39
CA LEU A 26 3.34 4.90 -28.56
C LEU A 26 4.34 5.22 -27.43
N VAL A 27 5.38 6.01 -27.71
CA VAL A 27 6.35 6.47 -26.70
C VAL A 27 5.67 7.33 -25.63
N ILE A 28 4.77 8.23 -26.04
CA ILE A 28 4.01 9.07 -25.09
C ILE A 28 3.14 8.19 -24.19
N LEU A 29 2.46 7.20 -24.77
CA LEU A 29 1.63 6.27 -24.00
C LEU A 29 2.47 5.49 -22.97
N LEU A 30 3.64 5.00 -23.37
CA LEU A 30 4.57 4.32 -22.46
C LEU A 30 5.05 5.24 -21.32
N ALA A 31 5.34 6.50 -21.63
CA ALA A 31 5.72 7.48 -20.61
C ALA A 31 4.60 7.71 -19.59
N ILE A 32 3.34 7.81 -20.05
CA ILE A 32 2.17 7.97 -19.19
C ILE A 32 1.99 6.74 -18.28
N LEU A 33 2.04 5.54 -18.85
CA LEU A 33 1.92 4.29 -18.07
C LEU A 33 3.04 4.16 -17.03
N SER A 34 4.26 4.57 -17.40
CA SER A 34 5.41 4.57 -16.48
C SER A 34 5.20 5.56 -15.32
N ALA A 35 4.70 6.75 -15.61
CA ALA A 35 4.38 7.75 -14.58
C ALA A 35 3.27 7.29 -13.65
N LEU A 36 2.20 6.67 -14.18
CA LEU A 36 1.12 6.10 -13.36
C LEU A 36 1.64 5.02 -12.41
N SER A 37 2.42 4.07 -12.93
CA SER A 37 3.04 3.02 -12.12
C SER A 37 3.95 3.59 -11.03
N TYR A 38 4.72 4.64 -11.35
CA TYR A 38 5.55 5.34 -10.36
C TYR A 38 4.72 5.94 -9.23
N PHE A 39 3.62 6.64 -9.55
CA PHE A 39 2.76 7.25 -8.53
C PHE A 39 2.07 6.20 -7.66
N GLU A 40 1.65 5.07 -8.23
CA GLU A 40 1.08 3.97 -7.45
C GLU A 40 2.09 3.40 -6.45
N GLN A 41 3.34 3.21 -6.86
CA GLN A 41 4.41 2.74 -5.97
C GLN A 41 4.71 3.75 -4.85
N GLN A 42 4.70 5.05 -5.18
CA GLN A 42 4.86 6.11 -4.17
C GLN A 42 3.74 6.10 -3.14
N GLN A 43 2.49 5.94 -3.56
CA GLN A 43 1.34 5.88 -2.65
C GLN A 43 1.44 4.69 -1.68
N LEU A 44 1.89 3.53 -2.17
CA LEU A 44 2.09 2.34 -1.35
C LEU A 44 3.26 2.50 -0.37
N SER A 45 4.36 3.10 -0.82
CA SER A 45 5.50 3.40 0.05
C SER A 45 5.11 4.38 1.16
N LEU A 46 4.34 5.42 0.82
CA LEU A 46 3.84 6.37 1.80
C LEU A 46 2.89 5.71 2.79
N SER A 47 1.92 4.91 2.32
CA SER A 47 1.00 4.17 3.20
C SER A 47 1.76 3.23 4.14
N THR A 48 2.84 2.60 3.68
CA THR A 48 3.68 1.73 4.52
C THR A 48 4.39 2.54 5.60
N LYS A 49 5.01 3.67 5.26
CA LYS A 49 5.67 4.55 6.24
C LYS A 49 4.69 5.14 7.25
N GLU A 50 3.52 5.55 6.80
CA GLU A 50 2.46 6.06 7.68
C GLU A 50 1.95 4.97 8.63
N PHE A 51 1.80 3.73 8.14
CA PHE A 51 1.46 2.59 8.98
C PHE A 51 2.53 2.30 10.04
N GLU A 52 3.81 2.27 9.66
CA GLU A 52 4.92 2.07 10.59
C GLU A 52 4.98 3.18 11.64
N SER A 53 4.87 4.43 11.20
CA SER A 53 4.81 5.59 12.09
C SER A 53 3.60 5.52 13.03
N PHE A 54 2.45 5.07 12.54
CA PHE A 54 1.26 4.86 13.34
C PHE A 54 1.49 3.79 14.42
N LEU A 55 2.07 2.64 14.08
CA LEU A 55 2.39 1.58 15.04
C LEU A 55 3.33 2.07 16.16
N VAL A 56 4.35 2.85 15.79
CA VAL A 56 5.26 3.45 16.79
C VAL A 56 4.52 4.47 17.66
N SER A 57 3.62 5.26 17.07
CA SER A 57 2.83 6.27 17.78
C SER A 57 1.90 5.68 18.84
N ILE A 58 1.18 4.59 18.51
CA ILE A 58 0.24 3.95 19.45
C ILE A 58 0.98 3.32 20.63
N VAL A 59 2.14 2.71 20.39
CA VAL A 59 2.94 2.09 21.45
C VAL A 59 3.55 3.14 22.37
N ASN A 60 3.97 4.29 21.83
CA ASN A 60 4.50 5.40 22.62
C ASN A 60 3.42 6.15 23.43
N SER A 61 2.14 5.89 23.16
CA SER A 61 1.00 6.50 23.87
C SER A 61 0.09 5.41 24.47
N PRO A 62 0.56 4.65 25.48
CA PRO A 62 -0.22 3.58 26.10
C PRO A 62 -1.22 4.14 27.11
N ASP A 63 -2.12 5.01 26.66
CA ASP A 63 -3.12 5.68 27.51
C ASP A 63 -4.53 5.09 27.36
N GLY A 64 -4.65 3.99 26.61
CA GLY A 64 -5.93 3.34 26.29
C GLY A 64 -6.78 4.10 25.29
N LYS A 65 -6.29 5.20 24.70
CA LYS A 65 -7.06 5.90 23.67
C LYS A 65 -6.97 5.17 22.34
N ILE A 66 -8.11 5.09 21.67
CA ILE A 66 -8.17 4.62 20.28
C ILE A 66 -7.62 5.73 19.38
N ILE A 67 -6.54 5.41 18.67
CA ILE A 67 -5.91 6.27 17.67
C ILE A 67 -6.29 5.71 16.29
N GLU A 68 -6.68 6.61 15.39
CA GLU A 68 -7.09 6.27 14.02
C GLU A 68 -5.99 6.73 13.05
N SER A 69 -5.60 5.85 12.12
CA SER A 69 -4.68 6.20 11.05
C SER A 69 -5.39 7.03 9.96
N PRO A 70 -4.64 7.76 9.10
CA PRO A 70 -5.18 8.15 7.80
C PRO A 70 -5.60 6.91 6.98
N ALA A 71 -6.30 7.11 5.87
CA ALA A 71 -6.74 6.01 5.00
C ALA A 71 -5.54 5.39 4.25
N LEU A 72 -5.06 4.25 4.73
CA LEU A 72 -3.85 3.58 4.24
C LEU A 72 -4.17 2.60 3.12
N THR A 73 -3.32 2.54 2.10
CA THR A 73 -3.46 1.59 0.99
C THR A 73 -2.55 0.38 1.17
N PHE A 74 -3.15 -0.81 1.16
CA PHE A 74 -2.44 -2.09 1.22
C PHE A 74 -2.61 -2.85 -0.09
N ASN A 75 -1.55 -3.54 -0.52
CA ASN A 75 -1.56 -4.35 -1.72
C ASN A 75 -2.09 -5.76 -1.45
N LYS A 76 -2.60 -6.39 -2.51
CA LYS A 76 -2.93 -7.81 -2.49
C LYS A 76 -1.69 -8.64 -2.16
N GLY A 77 -1.82 -9.60 -1.25
CA GLY A 77 -0.77 -10.51 -0.83
C GLY A 77 0.22 -9.89 0.16
N THR A 78 0.07 -8.61 0.52
CA THR A 78 0.82 -8.05 1.64
C THR A 78 0.42 -8.77 2.92
N MET A 79 1.41 -9.13 3.73
CA MET A 79 1.21 -9.74 5.04
C MET A 79 1.98 -8.96 6.09
N TYR A 80 1.34 -8.69 7.22
CA TYR A 80 2.02 -8.23 8.43
C TYR A 80 1.82 -9.25 9.52
N ASN A 81 2.82 -9.38 10.38
CA ASN A 81 2.72 -10.21 11.57
C ASN A 81 3.24 -9.46 12.79
N THR A 82 2.94 -9.98 13.96
CA THR A 82 3.38 -9.37 15.23
C THR A 82 4.89 -9.36 15.39
N THR A 83 5.62 -10.27 14.74
CA THR A 83 7.10 -10.22 14.67
C THR A 83 7.60 -8.98 13.90
N SER A 84 6.90 -8.57 12.84
CA SER A 84 7.19 -7.31 12.13
C SER A 84 6.91 -6.10 13.02
N PHE A 85 5.86 -6.16 13.84
CA PHE A 85 5.54 -5.08 14.78
C PHE A 85 6.58 -4.98 15.89
N GLU A 86 7.06 -6.10 16.40
CA GLU A 86 8.17 -6.17 17.34
C GLU A 86 9.44 -5.54 16.77
N ALA A 87 9.79 -5.87 15.52
CA ALA A 87 10.96 -5.28 14.87
C ALA A 87 10.85 -3.75 14.71
N LEU A 88 9.65 -3.22 14.47
CA LEU A 88 9.40 -1.80 14.28
C LEU A 88 9.34 -1.01 15.60
N THR A 89 8.72 -1.59 16.61
CA THR A 89 8.40 -0.91 17.88
C THR A 89 9.37 -1.24 18.99
N GLN A 90 10.22 -2.27 18.82
CA GLN A 90 11.08 -2.84 19.86
C GLN A 90 10.31 -3.40 21.08
N HIS A 91 9.04 -3.77 20.88
CA HIS A 91 8.19 -4.35 21.92
C HIS A 91 7.85 -5.82 21.63
N PRO A 92 7.69 -6.67 22.65
CA PRO A 92 7.46 -8.11 22.45
C PRO A 92 6.26 -8.39 21.54
N ARG A 93 6.40 -9.33 20.61
CA ARG A 93 5.32 -9.71 19.67
C ARG A 93 4.04 -10.18 20.35
N ASP A 94 4.14 -10.71 21.56
CA ASP A 94 3.00 -11.25 22.31
C ASP A 94 2.14 -10.14 22.94
N CYS A 95 2.59 -8.89 22.85
CA CYS A 95 1.83 -7.70 23.24
C CYS A 95 0.88 -7.19 22.17
N PHE A 96 0.94 -7.73 20.95
CA PHE A 96 0.16 -7.24 19.82
C PHE A 96 -0.94 -8.24 19.43
N PHE A 97 -2.15 -7.71 19.29
CA PHE A 97 -3.33 -8.46 18.85
C PHE A 97 -3.88 -7.82 17.60
N ILE A 98 -4.02 -8.62 16.55
CA ILE A 98 -4.48 -8.15 15.25
C ILE A 98 -5.93 -8.54 15.05
N GLN A 99 -6.75 -7.60 14.61
CA GLN A 99 -8.16 -7.81 14.28
C GLN A 99 -8.51 -7.21 12.92
N SER A 100 -9.59 -7.68 12.31
CA SER A 100 -10.17 -7.04 11.14
C SER A 100 -11.68 -7.19 11.12
N GLY A 101 -12.37 -6.18 10.56
CA GLY A 101 -13.81 -6.27 10.25
C GLY A 101 -14.13 -6.37 8.77
N LEU A 102 -13.13 -6.50 7.89
CA LEU A 102 -13.35 -6.56 6.45
C LEU A 102 -13.05 -7.95 5.91
N GLY A 103 -13.97 -8.56 5.15
CA GLY A 103 -13.79 -9.90 4.58
C GLY A 103 -12.64 -10.01 3.58
N SER A 104 -12.16 -8.88 3.05
CA SER A 104 -10.95 -8.79 2.20
C SER A 104 -9.64 -8.89 2.97
N ILE A 105 -9.68 -8.90 4.29
CA ILE A 105 -8.54 -8.94 5.19
C ILE A 105 -8.69 -10.20 6.04
N LYS A 106 -7.72 -11.11 5.93
CA LYS A 106 -7.72 -12.36 6.69
C LYS A 106 -6.79 -12.22 7.87
N VAL A 107 -7.29 -12.56 9.06
CA VAL A 107 -6.48 -12.60 10.28
C VAL A 107 -6.33 -14.05 10.69
N THR A 108 -5.08 -14.51 10.86
CA THR A 108 -4.75 -15.87 11.29
C THR A 108 -4.21 -15.83 12.71
N GLY A 109 -4.95 -16.44 13.66
CA GLY A 109 -4.53 -16.60 15.05
C GLY A 109 -4.18 -15.29 15.76
N GLU A 110 -4.85 -14.19 15.40
CA GLU A 110 -4.66 -12.84 15.95
C GLU A 110 -3.25 -12.26 15.81
N ARG A 111 -2.38 -12.91 15.03
CA ARG A 111 -0.96 -12.55 14.91
C ARG A 111 -0.50 -12.22 13.51
N ILE A 112 -1.27 -12.62 12.50
CA ILE A 112 -0.93 -12.40 11.09
C ILE A 112 -2.14 -11.80 10.40
N VAL A 113 -1.93 -10.74 9.65
CA VAL A 113 -2.92 -10.15 8.75
C VAL A 113 -2.46 -10.28 7.31
N GLU A 114 -3.34 -10.76 6.44
CA GLU A 114 -3.13 -10.91 5.00
C GLU A 114 -4.22 -10.17 4.22
N PHE A 115 -3.82 -9.39 3.23
CA PHE A 115 -4.73 -8.66 2.36
C PHE A 115 -5.05 -9.48 1.09
N SER A 116 -6.30 -9.92 0.93
CA SER A 116 -6.73 -10.73 -0.23
C SER A 116 -6.90 -9.92 -1.52
N GLN A 117 -7.00 -8.60 -1.41
CA GLN A 117 -7.09 -7.65 -2.53
C GLN A 117 -6.45 -6.31 -2.15
N ARG A 118 -6.17 -5.46 -3.16
CA ARG A 118 -5.77 -4.07 -2.91
C ARG A 118 -6.92 -3.34 -2.23
N ILE A 119 -6.66 -2.73 -1.08
CA ILE A 119 -7.69 -2.06 -0.28
C ILE A 119 -7.14 -0.79 0.36
N GLN A 120 -7.98 0.24 0.39
CA GLN A 120 -7.76 1.42 1.20
C GLN A 120 -8.58 1.29 2.48
N VAL A 121 -7.94 1.36 3.64
CA VAL A 121 -8.60 1.14 4.93
C VAL A 121 -7.97 1.99 6.03
N THR A 122 -8.80 2.43 6.97
CA THR A 122 -8.35 3.02 8.22
C THR A 122 -7.97 1.93 9.22
N VAL A 123 -6.81 2.10 9.84
CA VAL A 123 -6.33 1.23 10.92
C VAL A 123 -6.60 1.93 12.24
N TYR A 124 -7.12 1.16 13.19
CA TYR A 124 -7.40 1.59 14.55
C TYR A 124 -6.40 0.90 15.47
N GLY A 125 -5.87 1.63 16.44
CA GLY A 125 -4.87 1.13 17.37
C GLY A 125 -5.19 1.62 18.77
N GLN A 126 -5.09 0.74 19.75
CA GLN A 126 -5.25 1.05 21.16
C GLN A 126 -4.19 0.28 21.93
N CYS A 127 -3.42 0.98 22.76
CA CYS A 127 -2.44 0.38 23.65
C CYS A 127 -2.76 0.77 25.09
N GLU A 128 -2.73 -0.19 25.99
CA GLU A 128 -2.98 0.00 27.42
C GLU A 128 -1.82 -0.56 28.24
N PRO A 129 -1.50 0.04 29.39
CA PRO A 129 -0.51 -0.53 30.28
C PRO A 129 -1.02 -1.87 30.83
N SER A 130 -0.14 -2.87 30.80
CA SER A 130 -0.41 -4.21 31.30
C SER A 130 0.44 -4.48 32.54
N PHE A 131 -0.11 -5.24 33.47
CA PHE A 131 0.59 -5.63 34.71
C PHE A 131 1.53 -6.84 34.53
N SER A 132 1.77 -7.27 33.28
CA SER A 132 2.66 -8.39 32.97
C SER A 132 4.11 -7.92 32.83
N ASP A 133 5.03 -8.56 33.54
CA ASP A 133 6.48 -8.30 33.43
C ASP A 133 7.03 -8.62 32.03
N GLU A 134 6.40 -9.56 31.31
CA GLU A 134 6.78 -9.95 29.95
C GLU A 134 6.19 -9.01 28.89
N CYS A 135 5.16 -8.25 29.25
CA CYS A 135 4.40 -7.44 28.32
C CYS A 135 3.85 -6.19 29.01
N PRO A 136 4.64 -5.09 29.04
CA PRO A 136 4.28 -3.88 29.78
C PRO A 136 3.09 -3.14 29.17
N TYR A 137 2.74 -3.44 27.91
CA TYR A 137 1.61 -2.84 27.21
C TYR A 137 0.86 -3.90 26.43
N PHE A 138 -0.47 -3.82 26.42
CA PHE A 138 -1.35 -4.62 25.60
C PHE A 138 -1.86 -3.76 24.45
N CYS A 139 -1.56 -4.14 23.21
CA CYS A 139 -1.88 -3.36 22.01
C CYS A 139 -2.80 -4.14 21.06
N ILE A 140 -3.94 -3.53 20.72
CA ILE A 140 -4.85 -4.02 19.67
C ILE A 140 -4.64 -3.19 18.41
N VAL A 141 -4.43 -3.85 17.28
CA VAL A 141 -4.37 -3.25 15.94
C VAL A 141 -5.51 -3.81 15.09
N SER A 142 -6.48 -2.98 14.74
CA SER A 142 -7.68 -3.38 14.02
C SER A 142 -7.77 -2.72 12.64
N PHE A 143 -7.98 -3.54 11.60
CA PHE A 143 -8.09 -3.08 10.22
C PHE A 143 -9.55 -2.95 9.79
N GLY A 144 -10.01 -1.71 9.52
CA GLY A 144 -11.33 -1.43 8.96
C GLY A 144 -12.50 -1.63 9.91
N LYS A 145 -12.22 -1.84 11.20
CA LYS A 145 -13.21 -1.94 12.26
C LYS A 145 -12.74 -1.09 13.43
N LYS A 146 -13.55 -0.12 13.82
CA LYS A 146 -13.31 0.66 15.03
C LYS A 146 -13.33 -0.29 16.24
N ILE A 147 -12.33 -0.16 17.10
CA ILE A 147 -12.30 -0.86 18.38
C ILE A 147 -13.41 -0.25 19.24
N ILE A 148 -14.25 -1.09 19.85
CA ILE A 148 -15.35 -0.66 20.71
C ILE A 148 -15.00 -1.18 22.10
N ASP A 149 -14.90 -0.26 23.07
CA ASP A 149 -14.72 -0.56 24.49
C ASP A 149 -15.88 -1.42 25.04
#